data_AF-A0A845I2C0-F1
#
_entry.id   AF-A0A845I2C0-F1
#
_cell.length_a   1.000
_cell.length_b   1.000
_cell.length_c   1.000
_cell.angle_alpha   90.00
_cell.angle_beta   90.00
_cell.angle_gamma   90.00
#
_symmetry.space_group_name_H-M   'P 1'
#
loop_
_entity.id
_entity.type
_entity.pdbx_description
1 polymer ?
#
loop_
_entity_poly.entity_id
_entity_poly.type
_entity_poly.pdbx_seq_one_letter_code
_entity_poly.pdbx_strand_id
1 'polypeptide(L)'
;MTYMKKVGRTAHEFLRVQAKKIADSYRPVFECTEESYCPNPDDNPEDQIFISHRHALGCLLSELDTFAQHGEFTPRIDMKKFDMREKARMLNANGWRRVDILQHLMEQYSVSQSVAERAIRKKSAKHS
;
A
#
# COMPACT_ATOMS: atom_id res chain seq x y z
N MET A 1 -12.13 -28.09 -28.07
CA MET A 1 -13.09 -27.08 -27.56
C MET A 1 -12.82 -26.86 -26.08
N THR A 2 -12.11 -25.78 -25.75
CA THR A 2 -11.80 -25.44 -24.36
C THR A 2 -13.04 -24.79 -23.76
N TYR A 3 -13.72 -25.50 -22.84
CA TYR A 3 -14.86 -24.95 -22.11
C TYR A 3 -14.37 -23.75 -21.29
N MET A 4 -14.62 -22.53 -21.77
CA MET A 4 -14.48 -21.34 -20.93
C MET A 4 -15.55 -21.43 -19.84
N LYS A 5 -15.13 -21.86 -18.64
CA LYS A 5 -15.93 -21.73 -17.41
C LYS A 5 -16.41 -20.29 -17.34
N LYS A 6 -17.72 -20.06 -17.44
CA LYS A 6 -18.31 -18.75 -17.16
C LYS A 6 -17.96 -18.40 -15.72
N VAL A 7 -16.98 -17.53 -15.55
CA VAL A 7 -16.57 -17.03 -14.25
C VAL A 7 -17.75 -16.21 -13.73
N GLY A 8 -18.27 -16.58 -12.55
CA GLY A 8 -19.44 -15.90 -11.98
C GLY A 8 -19.19 -14.40 -11.82
N ARG A 9 -20.26 -13.59 -11.85
CA ARG A 9 -20.21 -12.12 -11.73
C ARG A 9 -19.37 -11.65 -10.53
N THR A 10 -19.42 -12.39 -9.42
CA THR A 10 -18.68 -12.16 -8.18
C THR A 10 -17.18 -12.45 -8.31
N ALA A 11 -16.79 -13.50 -9.05
CA ALA A 11 -15.39 -13.80 -9.31
C ALA A 11 -14.75 -12.77 -10.26
N HIS A 12 -15.54 -12.18 -11.17
CA HIS A 12 -15.09 -11.02 -11.94
C HIS A 12 -14.89 -9.75 -11.07
N GLU A 13 -15.71 -9.56 -10.03
CA GLU A 13 -15.55 -8.43 -9.12
C GLU A 13 -14.29 -8.56 -8.26
N PHE A 14 -14.05 -9.75 -7.70
CA PHE A 14 -12.82 -10.03 -6.96
C PHE A 14 -11.57 -9.72 -7.79
N LEU A 15 -11.50 -10.21 -9.03
CA LEU A 15 -10.37 -9.96 -9.93
C LEU A 15 -10.20 -8.47 -10.27
N ARG A 16 -11.29 -7.72 -10.44
CA ARG A 16 -11.24 -6.26 -10.65
C ARG A 16 -10.71 -5.52 -9.42
N VAL A 17 -11.13 -5.94 -8.22
CA VAL A 17 -10.62 -5.38 -6.96
C VAL A 17 -9.13 -5.64 -6.82
N GLN A 18 -8.67 -6.86 -7.14
CA GLN A 18 -7.24 -7.18 -7.10
C GLN A 18 -6.45 -6.35 -8.11
N ALA A 19 -6.87 -6.31 -9.37
CA ALA A 19 -6.22 -5.49 -10.40
C ALA A 19 -6.14 -4.00 -10.02
N LYS A 20 -7.21 -3.47 -9.40
CA LYS A 20 -7.22 -2.10 -8.88
C LYS A 20 -6.18 -1.90 -7.77
N LYS A 21 -6.05 -2.85 -6.84
CA LYS A 21 -5.02 -2.79 -5.79
C LYS A 21 -3.61 -2.74 -6.38
N ILE A 22 -3.31 -3.55 -7.40
CA ILE A 22 -2.03 -3.49 -8.11
C ILE A 22 -1.78 -2.08 -8.64
N ALA A 23 -2.74 -1.54 -9.39
CA ALA A 23 -2.59 -0.21 -9.97
C ALA A 23 -2.41 0.87 -8.89
N ASP A 24 -3.18 0.82 -7.81
CA ASP A 24 -3.14 1.81 -6.73
C ASP A 24 -1.84 1.72 -5.92
N SER A 25 -1.22 0.54 -5.77
CA SER A 25 0.08 0.39 -5.09
C SER A 25 1.25 1.02 -5.84
N TYR A 26 1.24 0.98 -7.18
CA TYR A 26 2.36 1.45 -8.01
C TYR A 26 2.17 2.84 -8.61
N ARG A 27 0.92 3.31 -8.73
CA ARG A 27 0.59 4.62 -9.28
C ARG A 27 1.38 5.77 -8.63
N PRO A 28 1.55 5.85 -7.30
CA PRO A 28 2.32 6.94 -6.69
C PRO A 28 3.78 6.98 -7.15
N VAL A 29 4.36 5.82 -7.45
CA VAL A 29 5.73 5.75 -7.96
C VAL A 29 5.80 6.35 -9.36
N PHE A 30 4.88 6.00 -10.25
CA PHE A 30 4.90 6.48 -11.65
C PHE A 30 4.36 7.89 -11.87
N GLU A 31 3.59 8.43 -10.91
CA GLU A 31 3.14 9.83 -10.92
C GLU A 31 4.19 10.78 -10.32
N CYS A 32 5.23 10.26 -9.66
CA CYS A 32 6.34 11.05 -9.17
C CYS A 32 7.13 11.63 -10.36
N THR A 33 7.44 12.93 -10.30
CA THR A 33 8.28 13.59 -11.32
C THR A 33 9.77 13.32 -11.12
N GLU A 34 10.17 12.86 -9.94
CA GLU A 34 11.55 12.49 -9.62
C GLU A 34 11.87 11.07 -10.11
N GLU A 35 13.16 10.72 -10.24
CA GLU A 35 13.56 9.37 -10.69
C GLU A 35 13.24 8.25 -9.68
N SER A 36 12.94 8.64 -8.45
CA SER A 36 12.57 7.75 -7.36
C SER A 36 11.45 8.32 -6.50
N TYR A 37 10.60 7.44 -6.01
CA TYR A 37 9.52 7.76 -5.08
C TYR A 37 9.90 7.30 -3.67
N CYS A 38 9.74 8.20 -2.70
CA CYS A 38 9.81 7.86 -1.28
C CYS A 38 8.38 7.72 -0.73
N PRO A 39 7.92 6.52 -0.35
CA PRO A 39 6.63 6.35 0.31
C PRO A 39 6.61 6.95 1.72
N ASN A 40 7.77 7.26 2.30
CA ASN A 40 7.89 7.73 3.67
C ASN A 40 8.81 8.95 3.83
N PRO A 41 8.56 10.06 3.11
CA PRO A 41 9.46 11.21 3.09
C PRO A 41 9.56 11.90 4.46
N ASP A 42 8.56 11.73 5.32
CA ASP A 42 8.54 12.27 6.69
C ASP A 42 9.38 11.45 7.70
N ASP A 43 9.95 10.31 7.29
CA ASP A 43 10.82 9.49 8.15
C ASP A 43 12.24 10.04 8.27
N ASN A 44 13.01 9.51 9.23
CA ASN A 44 14.44 9.79 9.30
C ASN A 44 15.11 9.40 7.98
N PRO A 45 16.14 10.13 7.52
CA PRO A 45 16.87 9.77 6.32
C PRO A 45 17.36 8.31 6.31
N GLU A 46 17.77 7.77 7.47
CA GLU A 46 18.19 6.37 7.61
C GLU A 46 17.07 5.33 7.44
N ASP A 47 15.81 5.74 7.61
CA ASP A 47 14.61 4.91 7.54
C ASP A 47 13.82 5.13 6.23
N GLN A 48 14.22 6.12 5.42
CA GLN A 48 13.57 6.43 4.14
C GLN A 48 13.87 5.35 3.11
N ILE A 49 12.83 4.83 2.48
CA ILE A 49 12.94 3.88 1.38
C ILE A 49 12.76 4.65 0.08
N PHE A 50 13.63 4.42 -0.89
CA PHE A 50 13.50 5.02 -2.21
C PHE A 50 13.24 3.91 -3.24
N ILE A 51 12.19 4.10 -4.02
CA ILE A 51 11.77 3.15 -5.05
C ILE A 51 11.94 3.84 -6.40
N SER A 52 12.89 3.36 -7.22
CA SER A 52 13.07 3.89 -8.57
C SER A 52 11.95 3.42 -9.51
N HIS A 53 11.66 4.20 -10.55
CA HIS A 53 10.69 3.83 -11.58
C HIS A 53 11.02 2.47 -12.22
N ARG A 54 12.31 2.21 -12.46
CA ARG A 54 12.77 0.95 -13.05
C ARG A 54 12.53 -0.24 -12.13
N HIS A 55 12.78 -0.09 -10.83
CA HIS A 55 12.49 -1.14 -9.85
C HIS A 55 10.97 -1.39 -9.81
N ALA A 56 10.17 -0.33 -9.65
CA ALA A 56 8.72 -0.42 -9.61
C ALA A 56 8.13 -1.11 -10.85
N LEU A 57 8.64 -0.80 -12.05
CA LEU A 57 8.22 -1.47 -13.30
C LEU A 57 8.53 -2.97 -13.29
N GLY A 58 9.72 -3.36 -12.84
CA GLY A 58 10.09 -4.77 -12.73
C GLY A 58 9.18 -5.54 -11.76
N CYS A 59 8.86 -4.95 -10.61
CA CYS A 59 7.94 -5.55 -9.65
C CYS A 59 6.51 -5.63 -10.20
N LEU A 60 6.01 -4.57 -10.84
CA LEU A 60 4.68 -4.55 -11.45
C LEU A 60 4.50 -5.65 -12.50
N LEU A 61 5.47 -5.81 -13.42
CA LEU A 61 5.41 -6.86 -14.43
C LEU A 61 5.39 -8.25 -13.80
N SER A 62 6.24 -8.50 -12.80
CA SER A 62 6.26 -9.77 -12.08
C SER A 62 4.95 -10.07 -11.35
N GLU A 63 4.27 -9.06 -10.82
CA GLU A 63 2.98 -9.20 -10.15
C GLU A 63 1.83 -9.43 -11.13
N LEU A 64 1.85 -8.78 -12.29
CA LEU A 64 0.90 -9.05 -13.37
C LEU A 64 1.03 -10.48 -13.90
N ASP A 65 2.27 -10.98 -14.05
CA ASP A 65 2.51 -12.38 -14.43
C ASP A 65 1.99 -13.35 -13.36
N THR A 66 2.27 -13.07 -12.07
CA THR A 66 1.77 -13.87 -10.95
C THR A 66 0.23 -13.88 -10.91
N PHE A 67 -0.39 -12.72 -11.12
CA PHE A 67 -1.85 -12.59 -11.17
C PHE A 67 -2.44 -13.35 -12.36
N ALA A 68 -1.80 -13.31 -13.53
CA ALA A 68 -2.23 -14.07 -14.70
C ALA A 68 -2.16 -15.60 -14.47
N GLN A 69 -1.14 -16.06 -13.74
CA GLN A 69 -0.92 -17.49 -13.48
C GLN A 69 -1.78 -18.03 -12.34
N HIS A 70 -1.96 -17.27 -11.26
CA HIS A 70 -2.54 -17.76 -10.02
C HIS A 70 -3.86 -17.07 -9.64
N GLY A 71 -4.22 -15.96 -10.29
CA GLY A 71 -5.38 -15.13 -9.91
C GLY A 71 -5.19 -14.39 -8.57
N GLU A 72 -3.97 -14.42 -8.03
CA GLU A 72 -3.61 -13.86 -6.74
C GLU A 72 -2.58 -12.73 -6.90
N PHE A 73 -2.64 -11.79 -5.97
CA PHE A 73 -1.73 -10.65 -5.91
C PHE A 73 -0.93 -10.70 -4.61
N THR A 74 0.39 -10.70 -4.72
CA THR A 74 1.31 -10.64 -3.59
C THR A 74 2.20 -9.41 -3.78
N PRO A 75 1.91 -8.28 -3.11
CA PRO A 75 2.70 -7.07 -3.27
C PRO A 75 4.13 -7.31 -2.80
N ARG A 76 5.10 -7.05 -3.67
CA ARG A 76 6.54 -7.20 -3.38
C ARG A 76 7.17 -5.96 -2.78
N ILE A 77 6.54 -4.81 -2.96
CA ILE A 77 6.93 -3.55 -2.32
C ILE A 77 6.14 -3.45 -1.00
N ASP A 78 6.85 -3.39 0.13
CA ASP A 78 6.22 -3.20 1.43
C ASP A 78 5.75 -1.75 1.59
N MET A 79 4.55 -1.48 1.06
CA MET A 79 3.83 -0.22 1.21
C MET A 79 3.00 -0.19 2.50
N LYS A 80 3.08 -1.23 3.36
CA LYS A 80 2.18 -1.38 4.51
C LYS A 80 2.25 -0.19 5.45
N LYS A 81 3.45 0.34 5.69
CA LYS A 81 3.65 1.53 6.53
C LYS A 81 3.03 2.78 5.92
N PHE A 82 3.13 2.96 4.60
CA PHE A 82 2.50 4.05 3.87
C PHE A 82 0.97 3.94 3.92
N ASP A 83 0.42 2.77 3.62
CA ASP A 83 -1.02 2.51 3.65
C ASP A 83 -1.60 2.81 5.04
N MET A 84 -0.90 2.38 6.11
CA MET A 84 -1.30 2.69 7.48
C MET A 84 -1.30 4.19 7.77
N ARG A 85 -0.34 4.95 7.23
CA ARG A 85 -0.29 6.42 7.37
C ARG A 85 -1.41 7.13 6.64
N GLU A 86 -1.62 6.78 5.37
CA GLU A 86 -2.70 7.37 4.57
C GLU A 86 -4.06 7.06 5.19
N LYS A 87 -4.27 5.81 5.63
CA LYS A 87 -5.49 5.41 6.33
C LYS A 87 -5.69 6.21 7.61
N ALA A 88 -4.64 6.39 8.42
CA ALA A 88 -4.68 7.22 9.61
C ALA A 88 -5.01 8.68 9.30
N ARG A 89 -4.42 9.24 8.23
CA ARG A 89 -4.70 10.61 7.78
C ARG A 89 -6.16 10.77 7.37
N MET A 90 -6.71 9.83 6.60
CA MET A 90 -8.12 9.83 6.19
C MET A 90 -9.07 9.72 7.39
N LEU A 91 -8.82 8.78 8.32
CA LEU A 91 -9.68 8.60 9.49
C LEU A 91 -9.65 9.83 10.41
N ASN A 92 -8.47 10.43 10.59
CA ASN A 92 -8.34 11.68 11.35
C ASN A 92 -9.10 12.84 10.67
N ALA A 93 -9.02 12.96 9.34
CA ALA A 93 -9.80 13.94 8.59
C ALA A 93 -11.33 13.73 8.74
N ASN A 94 -11.75 12.48 8.95
CA ASN A 94 -13.15 12.13 9.25
C ASN A 94 -13.51 12.27 10.75
N GLY A 95 -12.65 12.88 11.57
CA GLY A 95 -12.93 13.17 12.98
C GLY A 95 -12.76 11.99 13.94
N TRP A 96 -12.14 10.88 13.51
CA TRP A 96 -11.89 9.75 14.40
C TRP A 96 -10.84 10.10 15.46
N ARG A 97 -11.01 9.60 16.69
CA ARG A 97 -10.02 9.82 17.75
C ARG A 97 -8.80 8.94 17.52
N ARG A 98 -7.64 9.39 18.02
CA ARG A 98 -6.37 8.65 17.88
C ARG A 98 -6.44 7.21 18.37
N VAL A 99 -7.14 6.95 19.48
CA VAL A 99 -7.30 5.60 20.06
C VAL A 99 -8.07 4.70 19.09
N ASP A 100 -9.17 5.19 18.52
CA ASP A 100 -9.99 4.44 17.55
C ASP A 100 -9.22 4.18 16.24
N ILE A 101 -8.42 5.15 15.80
CA ILE A 101 -7.54 5.00 14.64
C ILE A 101 -6.50 3.89 14.88
N LEU A 102 -5.85 3.89 16.05
CA LEU A 102 -4.85 2.86 16.38
C LEU A 102 -5.49 1.47 16.42
N GLN A 103 -6.66 1.34 17.07
CA GLN A 103 -7.40 0.09 17.12
C GLN A 103 -7.75 -0.40 15.70
N HIS A 104 -8.28 0.49 14.85
CA HIS A 104 -8.62 0.15 13.47
C HIS A 104 -7.40 -0.31 12.65
N LEU A 105 -6.25 0.33 12.83
CA LEU A 105 -5.02 -0.06 12.14
C LEU A 105 -4.46 -1.40 12.64
N MET A 106 -4.53 -1.66 13.94
CA MET A 106 -4.12 -2.94 14.52
C MET A 106 -4.95 -4.09 13.94
N GLU A 107 -6.27 -3.92 13.88
CA GLU A 107 -7.21 -4.90 13.35
C GLU A 107 -7.06 -5.09 11.83
N GLN A 108 -7.03 -4.01 11.06
CA GLN A 108 -6.99 -4.08 9.60
C GLN A 108 -5.67 -4.66 9.07
N TYR A 109 -4.55 -4.35 9.73
CA TYR A 109 -3.21 -4.73 9.26
C TYR A 109 -2.57 -5.88 10.04
N SER A 110 -3.27 -6.43 11.04
CA SER A 110 -2.78 -7.49 11.94
C SER A 110 -1.40 -7.14 12.52
N VAL A 111 -1.28 -5.96 13.11
CA VAL A 111 -0.02 -5.45 13.69
C VAL A 111 -0.19 -5.11 15.17
N SER A 112 0.91 -5.11 15.92
CA SER A 112 0.90 -4.69 17.31
C SER A 112 0.68 -3.17 17.44
N GLN A 113 0.19 -2.74 18.61
CA GLN A 113 -0.01 -1.33 18.90
C GLN A 113 1.27 -0.50 18.70
N SER A 114 2.44 -1.02 19.10
CA SER A 114 3.71 -0.30 18.95
C SER A 114 4.12 -0.11 17.49
N VAL A 115 3.71 -1.01 16.60
CA VAL A 115 3.92 -0.88 15.14
C VAL A 115 2.94 0.15 14.57
N ALA A 116 1.66 0.09 14.95
CA ALA A 116 0.66 1.08 14.54
C ALA A 116 1.01 2.50 14.99
N GLU A 117 1.43 2.67 16.24
CA GLU A 117 1.86 3.95 16.80
C GLU A 117 3.08 4.50 16.07
N ARG A 118 4.09 3.66 15.80
CA ARG A 118 5.27 4.06 15.04
C ARG A 118 4.91 4.46 13.61
N ALA A 119 3.98 3.76 12.97
CA ALA A 119 3.51 4.11 11.64
C ALA A 119 2.88 5.51 11.62
N ILE A 120 2.05 5.87 12.59
CA ILE A 120 1.28 7.14 12.58
C ILE A 120 1.88 8.25 13.44
N ARG A 121 3.06 8.04 14.02
CA ARG A 121 3.72 9.03 14.87
C ARG A 121 4.11 10.23 14.03
N LYS A 122 3.42 11.36 14.21
CA LYS A 122 3.91 12.67 13.76
C LYS A 122 5.16 13.00 14.58
N LYS A 123 6.29 13.28 13.94
CA LYS A 123 7.37 13.98 14.64
C LYS A 123 6.94 15.44 14.79
N SER A 124 6.87 15.90 16.04
CA SER A 124 7.08 17.31 16.36
C SER A 124 8.45 17.71 15.82
N ALA A 125 8.48 18.74 14.97
CA ALA A 125 9.72 19.30 14.46
C ALA A 125 10.62 19.66 15.66
N LYS A 126 11.70 18.91 15.87
CA LYS A 126 12.83 19.42 16.65
C LYS A 126 13.57 20.36 15.73
N HIS A 127 13.20 21.63 15.74
CA HIS A 127 14.15 22.70 15.43
C HIS A 127 15.06 22.85 16.65
N SER A 128 16.33 22.49 16.47
CA SER A 128 17.43 22.90 17.34
C SER A 128 18.66 23.01 16.45
#